data_AF-A0A941MGQ0-F1
#
_entry.id   AF-A0A941MGQ0-F1
#
_cell.length_a   1.000
_cell.length_b   1.000
_cell.length_c   1.000
_cell.angle_alpha   90.00
_cell.angle_beta   90.00
_cell.angle_gamma   90.00
#
_symmetry.space_group_name_H-M   'P 1'
#
loop_
_entity.id
_entity.type
_entity.pdbx_description
1 polymer ?
#
loop_
_entity_poly.entity_id
_entity_poly.type
_entity_poly.pdbx_seq_one_letter_code
_entity_poly.pdbx_strand_id
1 'polypeptide(L)'
;VDGTTGTYDMIVAATGFNTTFPFLPEGLVDVKNNVVQVYGGAFPPGLRGLYLVGWAQARNGFGRLITPLADLYARMIALQDELQLPLGTLMESSFTQKLPTSHLVDPEKSRREIRLAHWILPLLKLRDKRMARKQKFNADKSGLAARV
;
A
#
# COMPACT_ATOMS: atom_id res chain seq x y z
N VAL A 1 -27.41 -11.23 26.58
CA VAL A 1 -28.15 -9.98 26.89
C VAL A 1 -28.53 -10.06 28.35
N ASP A 2 -28.29 -9.00 29.14
CA ASP A 2 -28.44 -8.98 30.60
C ASP A 2 -29.83 -8.49 31.08
N GLY A 3 -30.69 -8.03 30.17
CA GLY A 3 -32.11 -7.75 30.43
C GLY A 3 -32.41 -6.40 31.09
N THR A 4 -31.42 -5.54 31.25
CA THR A 4 -31.59 -4.21 31.86
C THR A 4 -32.28 -3.22 30.90
N THR A 5 -33.09 -2.30 31.43
CA THR A 5 -33.82 -1.28 30.65
C THR A 5 -33.89 0.05 31.40
N GLY A 6 -34.04 1.17 30.69
CA GLY A 6 -34.09 2.52 31.25
C GLY A 6 -34.53 3.57 30.22
N THR A 7 -34.86 4.78 30.69
CA THR A 7 -35.21 5.93 29.85
C THR A 7 -33.98 6.80 29.57
N TYR A 8 -33.82 7.24 28.32
CA TYR A 8 -32.68 8.04 27.88
C TYR A 8 -33.14 9.21 27.01
N ASP A 9 -32.59 10.39 27.24
CA ASP A 9 -32.91 11.59 26.46
C ASP A 9 -32.16 11.63 25.11
N MET A 10 -31.00 10.98 25.03
CA MET A 10 -30.15 10.95 23.83
C MET A 10 -29.27 9.70 23.80
N ILE A 11 -29.00 9.20 22.58
CA ILE A 11 -28.04 8.12 22.33
C ILE A 11 -26.99 8.64 21.34
N VAL A 12 -25.71 8.50 21.68
CA VAL A 12 -24.59 8.81 20.80
C VAL A 12 -23.85 7.52 20.45
N ALA A 13 -23.88 7.13 19.18
CA ALA A 13 -23.19 5.94 18.68
C ALA A 13 -21.73 6.27 18.31
N ALA A 14 -20.81 6.06 19.25
CA ALA A 14 -19.36 6.22 19.04
C ALA A 14 -18.69 4.93 18.52
N THR A 15 -19.31 4.24 17.56
CA THR A 15 -18.91 2.90 17.09
C THR A 15 -17.89 2.90 15.96
N GLY A 16 -17.31 4.05 15.61
CA GLY A 16 -16.29 4.19 14.57
C GLY A 16 -16.83 4.30 13.15
N PHE A 17 -15.99 4.00 12.16
CA PHE A 17 -16.25 4.20 10.73
C PHE A 17 -15.81 3.00 9.88
N ASN A 18 -16.42 2.85 8.71
CA ASN A 18 -15.99 1.94 7.66
C ASN A 18 -15.35 2.70 6.50
N THR A 19 -14.30 2.11 5.91
CA THR A 19 -13.55 2.72 4.80
C THR A 19 -14.04 2.18 3.47
N THR A 20 -14.50 3.06 2.57
CA THR A 20 -14.90 2.70 1.19
C THR A 20 -14.43 3.77 0.20
N PHE A 21 -14.23 3.39 -1.06
CA PHE A 21 -13.84 4.28 -2.16
C PHE A 21 -14.86 4.19 -3.31
N PRO A 22 -16.07 4.77 -3.17
CA PRO A 22 -17.18 4.54 -4.11
C PRO A 22 -16.97 5.12 -5.51
N PHE A 23 -15.96 5.98 -5.68
CA PHE A 23 -15.55 6.53 -6.97
C PHE A 23 -14.53 5.64 -7.71
N LEU A 24 -14.04 4.57 -7.08
CA LEU A 24 -13.18 3.59 -7.72
C LEU A 24 -14.02 2.37 -8.16
N PRO A 25 -13.74 1.80 -9.36
CA PRO A 25 -14.33 0.53 -9.76
C PRO A 25 -14.10 -0.57 -8.71
N GLU A 26 -15.10 -1.42 -8.53
CA GLU A 26 -14.99 -2.58 -7.65
C GLU A 26 -13.83 -3.49 -8.08
N GLY A 27 -13.06 -4.00 -7.11
CA GLY A 27 -11.88 -4.83 -7.36
C GLY A 27 -10.63 -4.09 -7.84
N LEU A 28 -10.69 -2.77 -8.08
CA LEU A 28 -9.49 -2.00 -8.44
C LEU A 28 -8.51 -1.90 -7.26
N VAL A 29 -9.04 -1.72 -6.05
CA VAL A 29 -8.27 -1.70 -4.79
C VAL A 29 -9.07 -2.44 -3.73
N ASP A 30 -8.49 -3.49 -3.18
CA ASP A 30 -9.12 -4.26 -2.11
C ASP A 30 -9.07 -3.52 -0.77
N VAL A 31 -10.19 -3.53 -0.05
CA VAL A 31 -10.28 -3.13 1.36
C VAL A 31 -10.80 -4.32 2.15
N LYS A 32 -9.98 -4.87 3.05
CA LYS A 32 -10.33 -6.04 3.86
C LYS A 32 -10.41 -5.63 5.32
N ASN A 33 -11.56 -5.79 5.98
CA ASN A 33 -11.76 -5.41 7.38
C ASN A 33 -11.32 -3.95 7.67
N ASN A 34 -11.70 -2.99 6.81
CA ASN A 34 -11.28 -1.58 6.85
C ASN A 34 -9.76 -1.34 6.67
N VAL A 35 -9.02 -2.33 6.17
CA VAL A 35 -7.58 -2.24 5.88
C VAL A 35 -7.36 -2.24 4.38
N VAL A 36 -6.82 -1.14 3.86
CA VAL A 36 -6.53 -0.97 2.43
C VAL A 36 -5.34 -1.84 2.04
N GLN A 37 -5.49 -2.65 1.00
CA GLN A 37 -4.47 -3.62 0.57
C GLN A 37 -3.46 -2.97 -0.37
N VAL A 38 -2.45 -2.32 0.21
CA VAL A 38 -1.38 -1.61 -0.52
C VAL A 38 0.00 -1.98 -0.01
N TYR A 39 0.99 -1.88 -0.90
CA TYR A 39 2.41 -1.99 -0.57
C TYR A 39 3.03 -0.63 -0.30
N GLY A 40 4.10 -0.59 0.50
CA GLY A 40 4.78 0.65 0.86
C GLY A 40 3.88 1.70 1.54
N GLY A 41 2.71 1.29 2.02
CA GLY A 41 1.70 2.14 2.64
C GLY A 41 0.78 2.91 1.67
N ALA A 42 1.03 2.92 0.35
CA ALA A 42 0.21 3.69 -0.59
C ALA A 42 0.03 3.09 -2.00
N PHE A 43 0.77 2.05 -2.38
CA PHE A 43 0.89 1.58 -3.76
C PHE A 43 0.14 0.26 -3.98
N PRO A 44 -0.99 0.23 -4.71
CA PRO A 44 -1.65 -1.02 -5.07
C PRO A 44 -0.76 -1.90 -5.97
N PRO A 45 -0.86 -3.24 -5.87
CA PRO A 45 -0.20 -4.13 -6.81
C PRO A 45 -0.70 -3.88 -8.25
N GLY A 46 0.20 -3.94 -9.23
CA GLY A 46 -0.17 -3.87 -10.65
C GLY A 46 -0.58 -2.50 -11.18
N LEU A 47 -0.74 -1.48 -10.33
CA LEU A 47 -1.24 -0.16 -10.74
C LEU A 47 -0.18 0.94 -10.64
N ARG A 48 -0.17 1.80 -11.66
CA ARG A 48 0.57 3.07 -11.68
C ARG A 48 -0.43 4.24 -11.78
N GLY A 49 -0.10 5.35 -11.13
CA GLY A 49 -0.94 6.56 -11.16
C GLY A 49 -2.08 6.59 -10.12
N LEU A 50 -2.25 5.54 -9.32
CA LEU A 50 -3.20 5.50 -8.20
C LEU A 50 -2.45 5.27 -6.87
N TYR A 51 -2.68 6.14 -5.89
CA TYR A 51 -2.04 6.11 -4.59
C TYR A 51 -3.07 6.33 -3.47
N LEU A 52 -3.14 5.43 -2.50
CA LEU A 52 -4.05 5.57 -1.36
C LEU A 52 -3.28 6.02 -0.13
N VAL A 53 -3.43 7.28 0.24
CA VAL A 53 -2.71 7.91 1.36
C VAL A 53 -3.71 8.28 2.46
N GLY A 54 -3.31 8.09 3.72
CA GLY A 54 -4.11 8.51 4.89
C GLY A 54 -5.09 7.47 5.43
N TRP A 55 -5.05 6.23 4.94
CA TRP A 55 -5.93 5.16 5.42
C TRP A 55 -5.47 4.50 6.74
N ALA A 56 -4.19 4.63 7.10
CA ALA A 56 -3.62 4.08 8.32
C ALA A 56 -3.87 5.00 9.53
N GLN A 57 -3.69 4.46 10.74
CA GLN A 57 -3.88 5.11 12.05
C GLN A 57 -2.66 4.91 12.94
N ALA A 58 -1.90 5.97 13.15
CA ALA A 58 -0.73 5.98 14.02
C ALA A 58 -1.15 6.02 15.49
N ARG A 59 -0.74 5.03 16.30
CA ARG A 59 -1.15 4.90 17.72
C ARG A 59 -0.87 6.12 18.58
N ASN A 60 0.14 6.92 18.25
CA ASN A 60 0.50 8.16 18.96
C ASN A 60 0.30 9.41 18.08
N GLY A 61 -0.60 9.33 17.10
CA GLY A 61 -0.86 10.39 16.13
C GLY A 61 0.14 10.45 14.98
N PHE A 62 -0.26 11.08 13.88
CA PHE A 62 0.53 11.16 12.65
C PHE A 62 1.54 12.30 12.60
N GLY A 63 1.47 13.29 13.51
CA GLY A 63 2.24 14.54 13.37
C GLY A 63 3.74 14.34 13.09
N ARG A 64 4.36 13.34 13.73
CA ARG A 64 5.79 13.01 13.56
C ARG A 64 6.12 12.22 12.29
N LEU A 65 5.10 11.70 11.61
CA LEU A 65 5.19 10.88 10.38
C LEU A 65 4.79 11.64 9.13
N ILE A 66 3.92 12.65 9.19
CA ILE A 66 3.34 13.31 8.00
C ILE A 66 4.44 13.78 7.04
N THR A 67 5.33 14.65 7.51
CA THR A 67 6.39 15.21 6.65
C THR A 67 7.33 14.15 6.07
N PRO A 68 7.96 13.26 6.88
CA PRO A 68 8.88 12.27 6.32
C PRO A 68 8.17 11.24 5.42
N LEU A 69 6.92 10.87 5.72
CA LEU A 69 6.17 9.95 4.87
C LEU A 69 5.76 10.61 3.55
N ALA A 70 5.36 11.89 3.58
CA ALA A 70 5.03 12.64 2.38
C ALA A 70 6.25 12.82 1.45
N ASP A 71 7.44 13.13 1.99
CA ASP A 71 8.67 13.20 1.20
C ASP A 71 9.00 11.83 0.55
N LEU A 72 8.89 10.75 1.32
CA LEU A 72 9.09 9.41 0.79
C LEU A 72 8.09 9.08 -0.33
N TYR A 73 6.80 9.36 -0.12
CA TYR A 73 5.77 9.13 -1.14
C TYR A 73 6.00 9.95 -2.39
N ALA A 74 6.34 11.24 -2.28
CA ALA A 74 6.67 12.07 -3.43
C ALA A 74 7.82 11.46 -4.25
N ARG A 75 8.90 11.01 -3.59
CA ARG A 75 10.03 10.34 -4.25
C ARG A 75 9.64 9.02 -4.90
N MET A 76 8.82 8.21 -4.22
CA MET A 76 8.35 6.92 -4.73
C MET A 76 7.39 7.09 -5.93
N ILE A 77 6.56 8.13 -5.91
CA ILE A 77 5.67 8.49 -7.00
C ILE A 77 6.49 8.93 -8.21
N ALA A 78 7.40 9.89 -8.04
CA ALA A 78 8.29 10.34 -9.11
C ALA A 78 9.17 9.22 -9.67
N LEU A 79 9.63 8.29 -8.82
CA LEU A 79 10.40 7.13 -9.24
C LEU A 79 9.63 6.26 -10.25
N GLN A 80 8.30 6.22 -10.19
CA GLN A 80 7.51 5.38 -11.11
C GLN A 80 7.68 5.75 -12.57
N ASP A 81 7.99 7.01 -12.88
CA ASP A 81 8.24 7.47 -14.25
C ASP A 81 9.51 6.85 -14.85
N GLU A 82 10.44 6.43 -13.99
CA GLU A 82 11.69 5.78 -14.37
C GLU A 82 11.61 4.25 -14.38
N LEU A 83 10.52 3.67 -13.86
CA LEU A 83 10.35 2.22 -13.74
C LEU A 83 9.58 1.65 -14.92
N GLN A 84 9.92 0.43 -15.33
CA GLN A 84 9.16 -0.32 -16.32
C GLN A 84 7.90 -0.93 -15.68
N LEU A 85 8.03 -1.48 -14.48
CA LEU A 85 6.92 -2.08 -13.74
C LEU A 85 6.31 -1.10 -12.74
N PRO A 86 5.02 -1.25 -12.38
CA PRO A 86 4.43 -0.53 -11.26
C PRO A 86 5.17 -0.83 -9.97
N LEU A 87 5.36 0.21 -9.14
CA LEU A 87 6.12 0.07 -7.89
C LEU A 87 5.48 -0.95 -6.93
N GLY A 88 4.14 -1.02 -6.88
CA GLY A 88 3.42 -2.01 -6.11
C GLY A 88 3.77 -3.45 -6.51
N THR A 89 3.94 -3.72 -7.81
CA THR A 89 4.37 -5.04 -8.33
C THR A 89 5.80 -5.39 -7.94
N LEU A 90 6.70 -4.39 -7.94
CA LEU A 90 8.07 -4.58 -7.45
C LEU A 90 8.09 -4.97 -5.97
N MET A 91 7.21 -4.38 -5.17
CA MET A 91 7.08 -4.67 -3.75
C MET A 91 6.39 -5.99 -3.49
N GLU A 92 5.33 -6.32 -4.22
CA GLU A 92 4.63 -7.60 -4.16
C GLU A 92 5.58 -8.79 -4.38
N SER A 93 6.46 -8.68 -5.38
CA SER A 93 7.48 -9.71 -5.63
C SER A 93 8.57 -9.77 -4.55
N SER A 94 8.58 -8.86 -3.56
CA SER A 94 9.60 -8.79 -2.52
C SER A 94 9.24 -9.63 -1.30
N PHE A 95 10.16 -10.51 -0.89
CA PHE A 95 9.99 -11.31 0.32
C PHE A 95 9.83 -10.48 1.61
N THR A 96 10.27 -9.22 1.59
CA THR A 96 10.25 -8.32 2.76
C THR A 96 8.96 -7.52 2.90
N GLN A 97 8.20 -7.33 1.82
CA GLN A 97 6.98 -6.52 1.85
C GLN A 97 5.76 -7.44 1.93
N LYS A 98 4.79 -7.06 2.75
CA LYS A 98 3.54 -7.80 2.94
C LYS A 98 2.39 -6.82 2.93
N LEU A 99 1.22 -7.29 2.48
CA LEU A 99 0.00 -6.52 2.62
C LEU A 99 -0.30 -6.28 4.10
N PRO A 100 -0.84 -5.10 4.45
CA PRO A 100 -1.17 -4.77 5.82
C PRO A 100 -2.32 -5.64 6.32
N THR A 101 -2.20 -6.08 7.58
CA THR A 101 -3.25 -6.82 8.30
C THR A 101 -4.01 -5.93 9.28
N SER A 102 -3.52 -4.71 9.53
CA SER A 102 -4.11 -3.74 10.43
C SER A 102 -3.93 -2.33 9.86
N HIS A 103 -4.88 -1.46 10.16
CA HIS A 103 -4.76 -0.03 9.94
C HIS A 103 -3.89 0.64 11.01
N LEU A 104 -3.64 -0.02 12.15
CA LEU A 104 -2.83 0.54 13.22
C LEU A 104 -1.32 0.44 12.91
N VAL A 105 -0.63 1.58 12.98
CA VAL A 105 0.81 1.67 12.76
C VAL A 105 1.56 2.17 13.99
N ASP A 106 2.75 1.62 14.21
CA ASP A 106 3.69 2.07 15.23
C ASP A 106 4.54 3.22 14.66
N PRO A 107 4.46 4.43 15.23
CA PRO A 107 5.14 5.58 14.64
C PRO A 107 6.67 5.50 14.65
N GLU A 108 7.27 4.90 15.67
CA GLU A 108 8.73 4.81 15.76
C GLU A 108 9.27 3.75 14.81
N LYS A 109 8.56 2.62 14.69
CA LYS A 109 8.86 1.61 13.67
C LYS A 109 8.73 2.21 12.28
N SER A 110 7.62 2.89 11.97
CA SER A 110 7.40 3.51 10.66
C SER A 110 8.47 4.55 10.33
N ARG A 111 8.93 5.36 11.29
CA ARG A 111 10.03 6.30 11.02
C ARG A 111 11.33 5.59 10.64
N ARG A 112 11.67 4.48 11.30
CA ARG A 112 12.85 3.67 10.94
C ARG A 112 12.70 3.08 9.55
N GLU A 113 11.52 2.55 9.22
CA GLU A 113 11.20 2.02 7.90
C GLU A 113 11.27 3.11 6.82
N ILE A 114 10.77 4.32 7.08
CA ILE A 114 10.87 5.46 6.14
C ILE A 114 12.34 5.79 5.85
N ARG A 115 13.20 5.86 6.88
CA ARG A 115 14.64 6.12 6.68
C ARG A 115 15.31 5.02 5.86
N LEU A 116 15.00 3.76 6.15
CA LEU A 116 15.51 2.63 5.36
C LEU A 116 14.99 2.67 3.92
N ALA A 117 13.73 3.04 3.73
CA ALA A 117 13.11 3.16 2.41
C ALA A 117 13.86 4.17 1.52
N HIS A 118 14.22 5.35 2.05
CA HIS A 118 15.03 6.31 1.30
C HIS A 118 16.36 5.73 0.83
N TRP A 119 17.01 4.90 1.65
CA TRP A 119 18.28 4.30 1.30
C TRP A 119 18.15 3.20 0.23
N ILE A 120 17.06 2.40 0.26
CA ILE A 120 16.85 1.32 -0.70
C ILE A 120 16.21 1.76 -2.01
N LEU A 121 15.58 2.95 -2.07
CA LEU A 121 14.88 3.44 -3.26
C LEU A 121 15.71 3.35 -4.55
N PRO A 122 16.98 3.78 -4.59
CA PRO A 122 17.80 3.68 -5.80
C PRO A 122 18.00 2.23 -6.29
N LEU A 123 18.01 1.26 -5.37
CA LEU A 123 18.20 -0.15 -5.70
C LEU A 123 16.97 -0.75 -6.41
N LEU A 124 15.79 -0.14 -6.27
CA LEU A 124 14.57 -0.61 -6.92
C LEU A 124 14.67 -0.52 -8.45
N LYS A 125 15.41 0.45 -9.00
CA LYS A 125 15.66 0.57 -10.45
C LYS A 125 16.42 -0.63 -11.00
N LEU A 126 17.41 -1.14 -10.25
CA LEU A 126 18.17 -2.33 -10.64
C LEU A 126 17.28 -3.58 -10.63
N ARG A 127 16.42 -3.68 -9.62
CA ARG A 127 15.47 -4.79 -9.49
C ARG A 127 14.43 -4.78 -10.61
N ASP A 128 13.90 -3.61 -10.94
CA ASP A 128 12.97 -3.40 -12.06
C ASP A 128 13.55 -3.91 -13.37
N LYS A 129 14.74 -3.45 -13.75
CA LYS A 129 15.44 -3.92 -14.96
C LYS A 129 15.62 -5.43 -15.00
N ARG A 130 15.94 -6.05 -13.86
CA ARG A 130 16.08 -7.52 -13.76
C ARG A 130 14.75 -8.24 -13.95
N MET A 131 13.68 -7.76 -13.31
CA MET A 131 12.37 -8.39 -13.41
C MET A 131 11.76 -8.22 -14.80
N ALA A 132 11.85 -7.04 -15.39
CA ALA A 132 11.34 -6.79 -16.73
C ALA A 132 12.06 -7.64 -17.79
N ARG A 133 13.39 -7.80 -17.68
CA ARG A 133 14.14 -8.75 -18.53
C ARG A 133 13.65 -10.19 -18.37
N LYS A 134 13.40 -10.62 -17.13
CA LYS A 134 12.88 -11.97 -16.84
C LYS A 134 11.47 -12.18 -17.43
N GLN A 135 10.58 -11.19 -17.30
CA GLN A 135 9.24 -11.25 -17.89
C GLN A 135 9.31 -11.33 -19.42
N LYS A 136 10.14 -10.50 -20.07
CA LYS A 136 10.35 -10.55 -21.51
C LYS A 136 10.84 -11.92 -21.97
N PHE A 137 11.85 -12.48 -21.30
CA PHE A 137 12.38 -13.80 -21.63
C PHE A 137 11.33 -14.93 -21.50
N ASN A 138 10.50 -14.87 -20.45
CA ASN A 138 9.41 -15.84 -20.27
C ASN A 138 8.32 -15.69 -21.34
N ALA A 139 7.99 -14.46 -21.74
CA ALA A 139 7.05 -14.19 -22.82
C ALA A 139 7.55 -14.75 -24.15
N ASP A 140 8.83 -14.53 -24.49
CA ASP A 140 9.43 -15.05 -25.73
C ASP A 140 9.42 -16.60 -25.77
N LYS A 141 9.71 -17.25 -24.64
CA LYS A 141 9.64 -18.72 -24.53
C LYS A 141 8.24 -19.29 -24.70
N SER A 142 7.24 -18.68 -24.05
CA SER A 142 5.85 -19.12 -24.16
C SER A 142 5.27 -18.88 -25.56
N GLY A 143 5.63 -17.77 -26.20
CA GLY A 143 5.27 -17.49 -27.59
C GLY A 143 5.92 -18.44 -28.60
N LEU A 144 7.15 -18.90 -28.35
CA LEU A 144 7.77 -19.97 -29.15
C LEU A 144 7.05 -21.32 -28.93
N ALA A 145 6.71 -21.66 -27.68
CA ALA A 145 6.04 -22.91 -27.35
C ALA A 145 4.60 -22.99 -27.89
N ALA A 146 3.90 -21.85 -28.06
CA ALA A 146 2.57 -21.80 -28.65
C ALA A 146 2.54 -21.85 -30.18
N ARG A 147 3.71 -21.75 -30.84
CA ARG A 147 3.87 -21.76 -32.31
C ARG A 147 4.33 -23.13 -32.86
N VAL A 148 4.67 -24.07 -31.98
CA VAL A 148 5.03 -25.46 -32.29
C VAL A 148 3.84 -26.34 -31.94
#